data_AF-A0A133VPS3-F1
#
_entry.id   AF-A0A133VPS3-F1
#
_cell.length_a   1.000
_cell.length_b   1.000
_cell.length_c   1.000
_cell.angle_alpha   90.00
_cell.angle_beta   90.00
_cell.angle_gamma   90.00
#
_symmetry.space_group_name_H-M   'P 1'
#
loop_
_entity.id
_entity.type
_entity.pdbx_description
1 polymer ?
#
loop_
_entity_poly.entity_id
_entity_poly.type
_entity_poly.pdbx_seq_one_letter_code
_entity_poly.pdbx_strand_id
1 'polypeptide(L)' 'MAWLKSLIKKGYLKSDRIIEAFREIDRRDFLPEGKKGLANLNQALPIGHGQTISQPLVVAFMLEKLELEQGDKVLDIGSG' A
#
# COMPACT_ATOMS: atom_id res chain seq x y z
N MET A 1 1.09 5.66 12.05
CA MET A 1 0.05 4.69 12.50
C MET A 1 0.70 3.38 12.96
N ALA A 2 0.04 2.58 13.81
CA ALA A 2 0.62 1.35 14.39
C ALA A 2 0.99 0.28 13.35
N TRP A 3 0.20 0.15 12.27
CA TRP A 3 0.46 -0.81 11.20
C TRP A 3 1.71 -0.46 10.37
N LEU A 4 1.90 0.82 10.03
CA LEU A 4 3.09 1.29 9.30
C LEU A 4 4.37 1.00 10.09
N LYS A 5 4.37 1.30 11.40
CA LYS A 5 5.49 0.97 12.30
C LYS A 5 5.81 -0.52 12.30
N SER A 6 4.80 -1.39 12.18
CA SER A 6 4.98 -2.84 12.10
C SER A 6 5.70 -3.25 10.81
N LEU A 7 5.33 -2.69 9.66
CA LEU A 7 6.00 -2.97 8.38
C LEU A 7 7.48 -2.54 8.39
N ILE A 8 7.76 -1.37 8.97
CA ILE A 8 9.13 -0.87 9.13
C ILE A 8 9.93 -1.77 10.07
N LYS A 9 9.41 -2.06 11.27
CA LYS A 9 10.10 -2.88 12.27
C LYS A 9 10.40 -4.30 11.77
N LYS A 10 9.51 -4.86 10.95
CA LYS A 10 9.70 -6.19 10.34
C LYS A 10 10.59 -6.16 9.10
N GLY A 11 11.01 -4.99 8.63
CA GLY A 11 11.87 -4.83 7.46
C GLY A 11 11.16 -5.09 6.13
N TYR A 12 9.83 -4.99 6.06
CA TYR A 12 9.12 -5.02 4.77
C TYR A 12 9.13 -3.66 4.06
N LEU A 13 9.35 -2.59 4.82
CA LEU A 13 9.40 -1.22 4.36
C LEU A 13 10.70 -0.61 4.92
N LYS A 14 11.62 -0.23 4.05
CA LYS A 14 13.01 0.13 4.39
C LYS A 14 13.44 1.45 3.74
N SER A 15 12.96 1.72 2.54
CA SER A 15 13.37 2.87 1.75
C SER A 15 12.62 4.13 2.20
N ASP A 16 13.33 5.14 2.71
CA ASP A 16 12.73 6.35 3.26
C ASP A 16 11.70 7.01 2.33
N ARG A 17 11.96 7.02 1.01
CA ARG A 17 11.03 7.55 0.00
C ARG A 17 9.68 6.80 -0.02
N ILE A 18 9.72 5.47 0.11
CA ILE A 18 8.52 4.62 0.12
C ILE A 18 7.83 4.75 1.48
N ILE A 19 8.58 4.88 2.57
CA ILE A 19 8.03 5.15 3.90
C ILE A 19 7.22 6.46 3.89
N GLU A 20 7.75 7.50 3.28
CA GLU A 20 7.06 8.79 3.21
C GLU A 20 5.83 8.73 2.31
N ALA A 21 5.90 8.05 1.16
CA ALA A 21 4.72 7.81 0.31
C ALA A 21 3.58 7.09 1.07
N PHE A 22 3.91 6.10 1.93
CA PHE A 22 2.92 5.42 2.78
C PHE A 22 2.34 6.30 3.90
N ARG A 23 3.02 7.39 4.27
CA ARG A 23 2.51 8.37 5.24
C ARG A 23 1.60 9.41 4.59
N GLU A 24 1.96 9.82 3.38
CA GLU A 24 1.23 10.83 2.62
C GLU A 24 -0.08 10.27 2.04
N ILE A 25 -0.06 9.05 1.52
CA ILE A 25 -1.22 8.45 0.87
C ILE A 25 -2.08 7.66 1.87
N ASP A 26 -3.30 8.12 2.10
CA ASP A 26 -4.25 7.45 2.98
C ASP A 26 -5.01 6.34 2.24
N ARG A 27 -4.71 5.09 2.61
CA ARG A 27 -5.39 3.90 2.08
C ARG A 27 -6.93 3.96 2.24
N ARG A 28 -7.46 4.72 3.19
CA ARG A 28 -8.92 4.90 3.39
C ARG A 28 -9.61 5.51 2.19
N ASP A 29 -8.91 6.33 1.40
CA ASP A 29 -9.49 7.04 0.27
C ASP A 29 -9.82 6.10 -0.90
N PHE A 30 -9.23 4.90 -0.90
CA PHE A 30 -9.42 3.86 -1.92
C PHE A 30 -10.39 2.76 -1.49
N LEU A 31 -11.10 2.94 -0.37
CA LEU A 31 -12.05 1.96 0.16
C LEU A 31 -13.49 2.47 0.06
N PRO A 32 -14.47 1.56 -0.19
CA PRO A 32 -15.89 1.89 -0.03
C PRO A 32 -16.19 2.36 1.41
N GLU A 33 -17.19 3.23 1.57
CA GLU A 33 -17.49 3.90 2.85
C GLU A 33 -17.60 2.93 4.03
N GLY A 34 -18.35 1.82 3.86
CA GLY A 34 -18.51 0.79 4.89
C GLY A 34 -17.26 0.00 5.26
N LYS A 35 -16.13 0.23 4.59
CA LYS A 35 -14.84 -0.45 4.82
C LYS A 35 -13.71 0.48 5.23
N LYS A 36 -13.90 1.80 5.27
CA LYS A 36 -12.85 2.75 5.66
C LYS A 36 -12.28 2.48 7.05
N GLY A 37 -13.10 2.01 7.98
CA GLY A 37 -12.65 1.59 9.32
C GLY A 37 -11.67 0.40 9.33
N LEU A 38 -11.59 -0.34 8.22
CA LEU A 38 -10.73 -1.52 8.06
C LEU A 38 -9.39 -1.20 7.37
N ALA A 39 -9.14 0.06 6.99
CA ALA A 39 -7.97 0.43 6.17
C ALA A 39 -6.63 0.06 6.80
N ASN A 40 -6.55 -0.01 8.13
CA ASN A 40 -5.32 -0.36 8.86
C ASN A 40 -5.07 -1.87 8.93
N LEU A 41 -6.01 -2.70 8.46
CA LEU A 41 -5.83 -4.14 8.45
C LEU A 41 -4.82 -4.53 7.37
N ASN A 42 -3.86 -5.37 7.76
CA ASN A 42 -2.90 -5.93 6.81
C ASN A 42 -3.53 -7.09 6.03
N GLN A 43 -4.57 -6.81 5.24
CA GLN A 43 -5.30 -7.77 4.43
C GLN A 43 -5.79 -7.14 3.12
N ALA A 44 -6.07 -7.96 2.12
CA ALA A 44 -6.79 -7.52 0.94
C ALA A 44 -8.26 -7.21 1.30
N LEU A 45 -8.84 -6.17 0.73
CA LEU A 45 -10.20 -5.73 1.03
C LEU A 45 -11.00 -5.56 -0.27
N PRO A 46 -12.27 -6.00 -0.32
CA PRO A 46 -13.04 -5.89 -1.55
C PRO A 46 -13.50 -4.45 -1.80
N ILE A 47 -13.23 -3.95 -3.01
CA ILE A 47 -13.54 -2.58 -3.44
C ILE A 47 -14.73 -2.50 -4.42
N GLY A 48 -15.26 -3.65 -4.85
CA GLY A 48 -16.38 -3.73 -5.80
C GLY A 48 -16.01 -4.51 -7.06
N HIS A 49 -16.99 -4.86 -7.88
CA HIS A 49 -16.78 -5.54 -9.18
C HIS A 49 -15.90 -6.81 -9.12
N GLY A 50 -15.95 -7.54 -8.00
CA GLY A 50 -15.12 -8.73 -7.77
C GLY A 50 -13.64 -8.44 -7.52
N GLN A 51 -13.23 -7.18 -7.40
CA GLN A 51 -11.84 -6.76 -7.17
C GLN A 51 -11.54 -6.49 -5.69
N THR A 52 -10.25 -6.52 -5.36
CA THR A 52 -9.76 -6.22 -4.02
C THR A 52 -8.55 -5.30 -4.07
N ILE A 53 -8.52 -4.30 -3.18
CA ILE A 53 -7.28 -3.57 -2.93
C ILE A 53 -6.28 -4.48 -2.23
N SER A 54 -5.06 -4.54 -2.77
CA SER A 54 -3.96 -5.40 -2.30
C SER A 54 -3.63 -5.19 -0.82
N GLN A 55 -3.23 -6.26 -0.13
CA GLN A 55 -2.73 -6.20 1.24
C GLN A 55 -1.57 -5.20 1.37
N PRO A 56 -1.52 -4.32 2.40
CA PRO A 56 -0.45 -3.32 2.57
C PRO A 56 0.97 -3.88 2.51
N LEU A 57 1.20 -5.05 3.11
CA LEU A 57 2.50 -5.73 3.05
C LEU A 57 2.90 -6.10 1.62
N VAL A 58 1.96 -6.57 0.79
CA VAL A 58 2.23 -6.93 -0.61
C VAL A 58 2.63 -5.69 -1.40
N VAL A 59 1.91 -4.58 -1.23
CA VAL A 59 2.25 -3.30 -1.88
C VAL A 59 3.63 -2.81 -1.45
N ALA A 60 3.93 -2.85 -0.14
CA ALA A 60 5.26 -2.48 0.37
C ALA A 60 6.37 -3.36 -0.24
N PHE A 61 6.16 -4.68 -0.26
CA PHE A 61 7.11 -5.62 -0.85
C PHE A 61 7.34 -5.38 -2.34
N MET A 62 6.28 -5.13 -3.12
CA MET A 62 6.38 -4.84 -4.55
C MET A 62 7.17 -3.56 -4.81
N LEU A 63 6.85 -2.47 -4.10
CA LEU A 63 7.52 -1.18 -4.30
C LEU A 63 8.99 -1.22 -3.89
N GLU A 64 9.34 -1.89 -2.79
CA GLU A 64 10.74 -2.10 -2.39
C GLU A 64 11.53 -2.94 -3.39
N LYS A 65 10.86 -3.82 -4.16
CA LYS A 65 11.50 -4.68 -5.16
C LYS A 65 11.65 -4.02 -6.53
N LEU A 66 10.85 -3.02 -6.83
CA LEU A 66 10.95 -2.29 -8.10
C LEU A 66 12.17 -1.37 -8.15
N GLU A 67 12.74 -0.99 -7.00
CA GLU A 67 13.92 -0.13 -6.89
C GLU A 67 13.79 1.16 -7.73
N LEU A 68 12.56 1.72 -7.79
CA LEU A 68 12.22 2.85 -8.65
C LEU A 68 13.03 4.09 -8.30
N GLU A 69 13.54 4.76 -9.32
CA GLU A 69 14.22 6.05 -9.25
C GLU A 69 13.40 7.19 -9.86
N GLN A 70 13.75 8.42 -9.47
CA GLN A 70 13.10 9.60 -10.04
C GLN A 70 13.34 9.67 -11.55
N GLY A 71 12.26 9.76 -12.32
CA GLY A 71 12.30 9.82 -13.78
C GLY A 71 12.00 8.49 -14.47
N ASP A 72 11.87 7.40 -13.72
CA ASP A 72 11.43 6.11 -14.26
C ASP A 72 10.01 6.21 -14.84
N LYS A 73 9.79 5.44 -15.92
CA LYS A 73 8.47 5.26 -16.51
C LYS A 73 7.90 3.93 -16.04
N VAL A 74 6.78 3.99 -15.34
CA VAL A 74 6.13 2.82 -14.73
C VAL A 74 4.83 2.50 -15.47
N LEU A 75 4.59 1.22 -15.72
CA LEU A 75 3.30 0.69 -16.16
C LEU A 75 2.72 -0.18 -15.04
N ASP A 76 1.56 0.20 -14.54
CA ASP A 76 0.78 -0.60 -13.60
C ASP A 76 -0.41 -1.23 -14.33
N ILE A 77 -0.46 -2.56 -14.38
CA ILE A 77 -1.53 -3.32 -15.03
C ILE A 77 -2.40 -3.94 -13.95
N GLY A 78 -3.63 -3.44 -13.83
CA GLY A 78 -4.56 -3.86 -12.78
C GLY A 78 -4.48 -2.95 -11.54
N SER A 79 -4.62 -1.63 -11.74
CA SER A 79 -4.53 -0.63 -10.68
C SER A 79 -5.73 -0.59 -9.70
N GLY A 80 -6.70 -1.49 -9.89
CA GLY A 80 -7.90 -1.65 -9.06
C GLY A 80 -7.81 -2.92 -8.23
#